data_AF-A0A929QY25-F1
#
_entry.id   AF-A0A929QY25-F1
#
_cell.length_a   1.000
_cell.length_b   1.000
_cell.length_c   1.000
_cell.angle_alpha   90.00
_cell.angle_beta   90.00
_cell.angle_gamma   90.00
#
_symmetry.space_group_name_H-M   'P 1'
#
loop_
_entity.id
_entity.type
_entity.pdbx_description
1 polymer ?
#
loop_
_entity_poly.entity_id
_entity_poly.type
_entity_poly.pdbx_seq_one_letter_code
_entity_poly.pdbx_strand_id
1 'polypeptide(L)'
;MRALGEHRSLLGLVAAAVGAVVGGAAVLFNALISLTGRLATGYPEYTEHIGAAHGAWGWAPWVFLLVSPAVAGLVYGPLIARFAPSAKGHGIPEVMLAVRRKGGAIPG
;
A
#
# COMPACT_ATOMS: atom_id res chain seq x y z
N MET A 1 3.02 30.27 4.58
CA MET A 1 1.61 29.80 4.49
C MET A 1 0.58 30.90 4.22
N ARG A 2 0.80 32.18 4.57
CA ARG A 2 -0.20 33.25 4.32
C ARG A 2 -0.43 33.61 2.84
N ALA A 3 0.55 33.44 1.96
CA ALA A 3 0.42 33.79 0.53
C ALA A 3 -0.43 32.81 -0.31
N LEU A 4 -0.65 31.57 0.16
CA LEU A 4 -1.49 30.58 -0.55
C LEU A 4 -3.00 30.84 -0.37
N GLY A 5 -3.40 31.63 0.63
CA GLY A 5 -4.80 31.89 0.95
C GLY A 5 -5.49 32.92 0.06
N GLU A 6 -4.73 33.78 -0.64
CA GLU A 6 -5.30 34.90 -1.41
C GLU A 6 -5.70 34.52 -2.85
N HIS A 7 -5.19 33.40 -3.38
CA HIS A 7 -5.50 32.96 -4.73
C HIS A 7 -6.11 31.55 -4.70
N ARG A 8 -7.45 31.50 -4.74
CA ARG A 8 -8.25 30.26 -4.82
C ARG A 8 -7.77 29.32 -5.94
N SER A 9 -7.23 29.86 -7.02
CA SER A 9 -6.64 29.10 -8.13
C SER A 9 -5.37 28.32 -7.75
N LEU A 10 -4.50 28.87 -6.90
CA LEU A 10 -3.29 28.19 -6.43
C LEU A 10 -3.64 26.99 -5.54
N LEU A 11 -4.65 27.13 -4.68
CA LEU A 11 -5.14 26.01 -3.87
C LEU A 11 -5.69 24.88 -4.75
N GLY A 12 -6.42 25.23 -5.82
CA GLY A 12 -6.91 24.26 -6.79
C GLY A 12 -5.78 23.49 -7.49
N LEU A 13 -4.73 24.19 -7.92
CA LEU A 13 -3.57 23.56 -8.56
C LEU A 13 -2.81 22.63 -7.61
N VAL A 14 -2.58 23.06 -6.37
CA VAL A 14 -1.91 22.23 -5.36
C VAL A 14 -2.77 20.99 -5.03
N ALA A 15 -4.08 21.15 -4.87
CA ALA A 15 -4.99 20.03 -4.63
C ALA A 15 -4.99 19.03 -5.80
N ALA A 16 -5.03 19.52 -7.04
CA ALA A 16 -4.95 18.69 -8.23
C ALA A 16 -3.62 17.92 -8.32
N ALA A 17 -2.50 18.58 -8.03
CA ALA A 17 -1.18 17.96 -8.02
C ALA A 17 -1.08 16.86 -6.94
N VAL A 18 -1.54 17.13 -5.71
CA VAL A 18 -1.59 16.12 -4.64
C VAL A 18 -2.47 14.95 -5.04
N GLY A 19 -3.65 15.21 -5.59
CA GLY A 19 -4.56 14.18 -6.09
C GLY A 19 -3.93 13.30 -7.17
N ALA A 20 -3.23 13.90 -8.14
CA ALA A 20 -2.54 13.16 -9.20
C ALA A 20 -1.43 12.25 -8.63
N VAL A 21 -0.65 12.75 -7.67
CA VAL A 21 0.42 11.97 -7.03
C VAL A 21 -0.15 10.79 -6.23
N VAL A 22 -1.17 11.04 -5.40
CA VAL A 22 -1.79 9.99 -4.58
C VAL A 22 -2.52 8.96 -5.46
N GLY A 23 -3.24 9.42 -6.49
CA GLY A 23 -3.89 8.55 -7.46
C GLY A 23 -2.88 7.68 -8.23
N GLY A 24 -1.78 8.27 -8.69
CA GLY A 24 -0.70 7.54 -9.34
C GLY A 24 -0.07 6.49 -8.42
N ALA A 25 0.17 6.83 -7.14
CA ALA A 25 0.67 5.88 -6.15
C ALA A 25 -0.32 4.72 -5.92
N ALA A 26 -1.63 4.99 -5.89
CA ALA A 26 -2.65 3.95 -5.76
C ALA A 26 -2.70 3.00 -6.96
N VAL A 27 -2.61 3.53 -8.19
CA VAL A 27 -2.54 2.72 -9.41
C VAL A 27 -1.28 1.86 -9.43
N LEU A 28 -0.13 2.43 -9.07
CA LEU A 28 1.12 1.68 -8.96
C LEU A 28 1.02 0.58 -7.91
N PHE A 29 0.48 0.88 -6.73
CA PHE A 29 0.28 -0.11 -5.67
C PHE A 29 -0.60 -1.27 -6.14
N ASN A 30 -1.71 -0.97 -6.81
CA ASN A 30 -2.57 -1.99 -7.39
C ASN A 30 -1.83 -2.84 -8.44
N ALA A 31 -1.06 -2.21 -9.34
CA ALA A 31 -0.27 -2.93 -10.34
C ALA A 31 0.79 -3.85 -9.71
N LEU A 32 1.41 -3.42 -8.60
CA LEU A 32 2.38 -4.23 -7.85
C LEU A 32 1.73 -5.44 -7.18
N ILE A 33 0.51 -5.30 -6.64
CA ILE A 33 -0.27 -6.43 -6.11
C ILE A 33 -0.55 -7.43 -7.23
N SER A 34 -1.08 -6.98 -8.36
CA SER A 34 -1.36 -7.86 -9.51
C SER A 34 -0.10 -8.53 -10.05
N LEU A 35 1.03 -7.82 -10.10
CA LEU A 35 2.31 -8.37 -10.53
C LEU A 35 2.80 -9.46 -9.57
N THR A 36 2.76 -9.19 -8.27
CA THR A 36 3.19 -10.15 -7.24
C THR A 36 2.29 -11.37 -7.25
N GLY A 37 0.97 -11.18 -7.41
CA GLY A 37 0.00 -12.26 -7.63
C GLY A 37 0.39 -13.12 -8.82
N ARG A 38 0.62 -12.52 -10.00
CA ARG A 38 1.02 -13.23 -11.22
C ARG A 38 2.34 -13.98 -11.06
N LEU A 39 3.34 -13.37 -10.44
CA LEU A 39 4.64 -14.03 -10.22
C LEU A 39 4.52 -15.22 -9.27
N ALA A 40 3.67 -15.10 -8.25
CA ALA A 40 3.56 -16.11 -7.20
C ALA A 40 2.60 -17.26 -7.57
N THR A 41 1.51 -16.97 -8.29
CA THR A 41 0.47 -17.96 -8.63
C THR A 41 0.33 -18.25 -10.13
N GLY A 42 0.86 -17.39 -10.99
CA GLY A 42 0.60 -17.39 -12.43
C GLY A 42 -0.59 -16.52 -12.85
N TYR A 43 -1.42 -16.07 -11.90
CA TYR A 43 -2.67 -15.35 -12.15
C TYR A 43 -2.72 -14.00 -11.42
N PRO A 44 -3.38 -12.97 -11.99
CA PRO A 44 -3.54 -11.68 -11.31
C PRO A 44 -4.36 -11.79 -10.02
N GLU A 45 -5.36 -12.67 -9.99
CA GLU A 45 -6.27 -12.82 -8.87
C GLU A 45 -6.35 -14.30 -8.46
N TYR A 46 -6.04 -14.60 -7.20
CA TYR A 46 -6.08 -15.98 -6.67
C TYR A 46 -7.51 -16.53 -6.62
N THR A 47 -8.50 -15.67 -6.34
CA THR A 47 -9.90 -16.03 -6.12
C THR A 47 -10.61 -16.58 -7.36
N GLU A 48 -10.06 -16.33 -8.56
CA GLU A 48 -10.64 -16.84 -9.81
C GLU A 48 -10.36 -18.33 -10.04
N HIS A 49 -9.35 -18.91 -9.37
CA HIS A 49 -8.88 -20.28 -9.62
C HIS A 49 -8.74 -21.11 -8.32
N ILE A 50 -9.67 -20.92 -7.39
CA ILE A 50 -9.64 -21.58 -6.07
C ILE A 50 -9.52 -23.10 -6.23
N GLY A 51 -8.46 -23.69 -5.69
CA GLY A 51 -8.23 -25.15 -5.69
C GLY A 51 -7.40 -25.70 -6.85
N ALA A 52 -7.03 -24.90 -7.85
CA ALA A 52 -6.06 -25.32 -8.87
C ALA A 52 -4.64 -25.49 -8.28
N ALA A 53 -3.75 -26.19 -8.97
CA ALA A 53 -2.32 -26.14 -8.64
C ALA A 53 -1.80 -24.74 -8.96
N HIS A 54 -1.15 -24.07 -8.00
CA HIS A 54 -0.75 -22.66 -8.13
C HIS A 54 0.77 -22.50 -8.17
N GLY A 55 1.21 -21.51 -8.95
CA GLY A 55 2.61 -21.13 -9.13
C GLY A 55 3.25 -21.78 -10.37
N ALA A 56 4.29 -21.14 -10.90
CA ALA A 56 5.07 -21.65 -12.05
C ALA A 56 5.66 -23.06 -11.83
N TRP A 57 5.69 -23.55 -10.58
CA TRP A 57 6.21 -24.86 -10.17
C TRP A 57 5.13 -25.92 -9.83
N GLY A 58 3.83 -25.62 -9.95
CA GLY A 58 2.76 -26.59 -9.75
C GLY A 58 2.55 -27.05 -8.30
N TRP A 59 2.72 -26.15 -7.33
CA TRP A 59 2.58 -26.48 -5.92
C TRP A 59 1.12 -26.69 -5.50
N ALA A 60 0.92 -27.51 -4.47
CA ALA A 60 -0.40 -27.69 -3.88
C ALA A 60 -0.89 -26.34 -3.29
N PRO A 61 -2.16 -25.96 -3.51
CA PRO A 61 -2.68 -24.64 -3.13
C PRO A 61 -2.47 -24.29 -1.64
N TRP A 62 -2.52 -25.28 -0.75
CA TRP A 62 -2.29 -25.08 0.69
C TRP A 62 -0.86 -24.65 1.04
N VAL A 63 0.15 -25.11 0.28
CA VAL A 63 1.55 -24.73 0.48
C VAL A 63 1.72 -23.26 0.16
N PHE A 64 1.15 -22.81 -0.96
CA PHE A 64 1.17 -21.41 -1.35
C PHE A 64 0.51 -20.51 -0.29
N LEU A 65 -0.68 -20.90 0.20
CA LEU A 65 -1.41 -20.15 1.21
C LEU A 65 -0.63 -19.99 2.53
N LEU A 66 0.23 -20.95 2.87
CA LEU A 66 1.04 -20.90 4.09
C LEU A 66 2.38 -20.17 3.87
N VAL A 67 3.08 -20.50 2.80
CA VAL A 67 4.44 -20.00 2.53
C VAL A 67 4.41 -18.52 2.11
N SER A 68 3.42 -18.10 1.32
CA SER A 68 3.30 -16.72 0.86
C SER A 68 3.27 -15.69 2.00
N PRO A 69 2.35 -15.78 2.99
CA PRO A 69 2.33 -14.84 4.11
C PRO A 69 3.56 -14.97 5.02
N ALA A 70 4.14 -16.17 5.15
CA ALA A 70 5.36 -16.38 5.93
C ALA A 70 6.56 -15.66 5.31
N VAL A 71 6.77 -15.80 3.99
CA VAL A 71 7.83 -15.11 3.25
C VAL A 71 7.58 -13.60 3.25
N ALA A 72 6.35 -13.15 3.02
CA ALA A 72 6.00 -11.74 3.11
C ALA A 72 6.31 -11.18 4.51
N GLY A 73 5.90 -11.87 5.58
CA GLY A 73 6.20 -11.46 6.95
C GLY A 73 7.70 -11.44 7.26
N LEU A 74 8.46 -12.40 6.76
CA LEU A 74 9.92 -12.49 6.97
C LEU A 74 10.67 -11.36 6.26
N VAL A 75 10.22 -10.96 5.07
CA VAL A 75 10.86 -9.89 4.28
C VAL A 75 10.39 -8.51 4.77
N TYR A 76 9.08 -8.30 4.84
CA TYR A 76 8.51 -6.99 5.18
C TYR A 76 8.59 -6.68 6.69
N GLY A 77 8.57 -7.68 7.56
CA GLY A 77 8.63 -7.50 9.02
C GLY A 77 9.86 -6.71 9.48
N PRO A 78 11.10 -7.18 9.18
CA PRO A 78 12.33 -6.46 9.52
C PRO A 78 12.44 -5.11 8.81
N LEU A 79 11.97 -5.03 7.57
CA LEU A 79 11.99 -3.80 6.77
C LEU A 79 11.13 -2.70 7.42
N ILE A 80 9.88 -3.03 7.74
CA ILE A 80 8.95 -2.09 8.40
C ILE A 80 9.47 -1.75 9.80
N ALA A 81 9.95 -2.74 10.57
CA ALA A 81 10.47 -2.52 11.91
C ALA A 81 11.67 -1.56 11.94
N ARG A 82 12.52 -1.58 10.91
CA ARG A 82 13.74 -0.76 10.85
C ARG A 82 13.54 0.60 10.19
N PHE A 83 12.73 0.69 9.14
CA PHE A 83 12.66 1.90 8.31
C PHE A 83 11.36 2.71 8.48
N ALA A 84 10.26 2.08 8.87
CA ALA A 84 8.96 2.75 8.99
C ALA A 84 8.13 2.17 10.13
N PRO A 85 8.60 2.24 11.40
CA PRO A 85 7.88 1.67 12.54
C PRO A 85 6.50 2.31 12.74
N SER A 86 6.30 3.54 12.30
CA SER A 86 5.04 4.29 12.33
C SER A 86 4.04 3.85 11.26
N ALA A 87 4.47 3.07 10.26
CA ALA A 87 3.60 2.53 9.20
C ALA A 87 2.91 1.22 9.61
N LYS A 88 3.03 0.81 10.88
CA LYS A 88 2.36 -0.37 11.42
C LYS A 88 0.87 -0.07 11.62
N GLY A 89 0.00 -0.84 10.97
CA GLY A 89 -1.46 -0.73 11.13
C GLY A 89 -2.15 0.04 10.00
N HIS A 90 -3.42 0.37 10.20
CA HIS A 90 -4.28 0.94 9.14
C HIS A 90 -3.93 2.39 8.79
N GLY A 91 -3.20 3.13 9.64
CA GLY A 91 -2.79 4.52 9.41
C GLY A 91 -3.90 5.57 9.51
N ILE A 92 -5.18 5.15 9.47
CA ILE A 92 -6.34 6.05 9.54
C ILE A 92 -6.42 6.80 10.88
N PRO A 93 -6.32 6.13 12.05
CA PRO A 93 -6.35 6.83 13.34
C PRO A 93 -5.21 7.84 13.52
N GLU A 94 -4.03 7.51 13.01
CA GLU A 94 -2.81 8.32 13.12
C GLU A 94 -2.94 9.60 12.31
N VAL A 95 -3.43 9.51 11.07
CA VAL A 95 -3.73 10.68 10.22
C VAL A 95 -4.84 11.53 10.84
N MET A 96 -5.90 10.91 11.35
CA MET A 96 -7.00 11.62 11.99
C MET A 96 -6.52 12.42 13.22
N LEU A 97 -5.63 11.83 14.04
CA LEU A 97 -5.03 12.50 15.19
C LEU A 97 -4.09 13.64 14.75
N ALA A 98 -3.27 13.41 13.73
CA ALA A 98 -2.33 14.40 13.20
C ALA A 98 -3.05 15.64 12.71
N VAL A 99 -4.12 15.48 11.92
CA VAL A 99 -4.95 16.57 11.42
C VAL A 99 -5.64 17.32 12.56
N ARG A 100 -6.20 16.60 13.55
CA ARG A 100 -6.94 17.24 14.65
C ARG A 100 -6.07 17.93 15.70
N ARG A 101 -4.89 17.40 16.01
CA ARG A 101 -4.10 17.84 17.18
C ARG A 101 -2.66 18.29 16.88
N LYS A 102 -2.10 17.97 15.71
CA LYS A 102 -0.68 18.25 15.39
C LYS A 102 -0.48 19.04 14.10
N GLY A 103 -1.52 19.71 13.61
CA GLY A 103 -1.44 20.51 12.37
C GLY A 103 -1.05 19.68 11.13
N GLY A 104 -1.32 18.37 11.15
CA GLY A 104 -1.02 17.45 10.04
C GLY A 104 0.28 16.64 10.19
N ALA A 105 1.09 16.85 11.23
CA ALA A 105 2.31 16.06 11.45
C ALA A 105 1.99 14.67 12.05
N ILE A 106 2.34 13.61 11.32
CA ILE A 106 2.17 12.22 11.78
C ILE A 106 3.18 11.93 12.90
N PRO A 107 2.74 11.44 14.08
CA PRO A 107 3.66 10.99 15.12
C PRO A 107 4.49 9.81 14.62
N GLY A 108 5.81 9.87 14.81
CA GLY A 108 6.72 8.74 14.58
C GLY A 108 6.45 7.57 15.54
#